data_AF-A0A9C9K9N7-F1
#
_entry.id   AF-A0A9C9K9N7-F1
#
_cell.length_a   1.000
_cell.length_b   1.000
_cell.length_c   1.000
_cell.angle_alpha   90.00
_cell.angle_beta   90.00
_cell.angle_gamma   90.00
#
_symmetry.space_group_name_H-M   'P 1'
#
loop_
_entity.id
_entity.type
_entity.pdbx_description
1 polymer ?
#
loop_
_entity_poly.entity_id
_entity_poly.type
_entity_poly.pdbx_seq_one_letter_code
_entity_poly.pdbx_strand_id
1 'polypeptide(L)'
;AITLSENKKFMTSLSRAVEQGLPVYAECGGLMYLGREIEFRGKSYPMTAILPVSFRMENSPVAHGYTMVEVQKENPYFQMGASLKGHEFHYSRVMDYDRSLKMVFAMNRGKGIDGKSDGIVYRNVLATYTHLHALGSPEWVEGMLRAADNHARSRRRLSSA
;
A
#
# COMPACT_ATOMS: atom_id res chain seq x y z
N ALA A 1 -0.39 3.14 17.53
CA ALA A 1 -1.65 2.42 17.29
C ALA A 1 -2.86 3.20 17.81
N ILE A 2 -2.92 3.52 19.11
CA ILE A 2 -4.05 4.27 19.73
C ILE A 2 -4.36 5.59 19.00
N THR A 3 -3.41 6.53 18.96
CA THR A 3 -3.62 7.85 18.32
C THR A 3 -4.06 7.76 16.85
N LEU A 4 -3.52 6.78 16.10
CA LEU A 4 -3.91 6.52 14.71
C LEU A 4 -5.37 6.06 14.62
N SER A 5 -5.76 5.11 15.47
CA SER A 5 -7.10 4.54 15.50
C SER A 5 -8.17 5.52 16.01
N GLU A 6 -7.77 6.54 16.78
CA GLU A 6 -8.65 7.59 17.30
C GLU A 6 -8.87 8.72 16.30
N ASN A 7 -8.03 8.84 15.26
CA ASN A 7 -8.19 9.85 14.22
C ASN A 7 -9.30 9.48 13.20
N LYS A 8 -10.52 9.29 13.70
CA LYS A 8 -11.70 8.88 12.93
C LYS A 8 -12.02 9.85 11.81
N LYS A 9 -11.81 11.16 12.03
CA LYS A 9 -12.03 12.21 11.03
C LYS A 9 -11.13 11.98 9.81
N PHE A 10 -9.83 11.81 10.02
CA PHE A 10 -8.90 11.58 8.91
C PHE A 10 -9.19 10.25 8.21
N MET A 11 -9.39 9.16 8.96
CA MET A 11 -9.69 7.84 8.36
C MET A 11 -10.91 7.87 7.46
N THR A 12 -11.99 8.53 7.91
CA THR A 12 -13.22 8.68 7.12
C THR A 12 -12.98 9.55 5.88
N SER A 13 -12.25 10.66 6.03
CA SER A 13 -11.94 11.53 4.88
C SER A 13 -11.06 10.84 3.84
N LEU A 14 -10.09 10.04 4.28
CA LEU A 14 -9.18 9.31 3.39
C LEU A 14 -9.93 8.22 2.63
N SER A 15 -10.76 7.43 3.33
CA SER A 15 -11.62 6.42 2.70
C SER A 15 -12.53 7.06 1.64
N ARG A 16 -13.23 8.15 1.97
CA ARG A 16 -14.05 8.88 0.99
C ARG A 16 -13.23 9.40 -0.20
N ALA A 17 -12.03 9.94 0.04
CA ALA A 17 -11.19 10.46 -1.03
C ALA A 17 -10.70 9.36 -1.97
N VAL A 18 -10.33 8.19 -1.43
CA VAL A 18 -9.96 7.00 -2.22
C VAL A 18 -11.13 6.50 -3.06
N GLU A 19 -12.34 6.45 -2.50
CA GLU A 19 -13.56 6.12 -3.26
C GLU A 19 -13.85 7.13 -4.39
N GLN A 20 -13.46 8.40 -4.20
CA GLN A 20 -13.51 9.45 -5.21
C GLN A 20 -12.29 9.44 -6.16
N GLY A 21 -11.45 8.41 -6.09
CA GLY A 21 -10.33 8.20 -7.00
C GLY A 21 -9.05 8.94 -6.65
N LEU A 22 -8.85 9.36 -5.39
CA LEU A 22 -7.56 9.89 -4.93
C LEU A 22 -6.45 8.84 -5.13
N PRO A 23 -5.34 9.17 -5.81
CA PRO A 23 -4.20 8.29 -5.89
C PRO A 23 -3.48 8.22 -4.53
N VAL A 24 -3.18 7.01 -4.06
CA VAL A 24 -2.47 6.78 -2.80
C VAL A 24 -1.36 5.75 -3.00
N TYR A 25 -0.13 6.15 -2.72
CA TYR A 25 1.02 5.25 -2.68
C TYR A 25 1.44 5.08 -1.22
N ALA A 26 1.35 3.86 -0.71
CA ALA A 26 1.51 3.58 0.72
C ALA A 26 2.50 2.44 0.97
N GLU A 27 3.54 2.71 1.76
CA GLU A 27 4.56 1.73 2.10
C GLU A 27 4.49 1.34 3.57
N CYS A 28 4.69 0.06 3.89
CA CYS A 28 4.83 -0.50 5.24
C CYS A 28 3.78 0.01 6.23
N GLY A 29 4.11 0.96 7.11
CA GLY A 29 3.15 1.57 8.05
C GLY A 29 1.94 2.20 7.35
N GLY A 30 2.11 2.73 6.14
CA GLY A 30 1.02 3.20 5.29
C GLY A 30 0.12 2.05 4.83
N LEU A 31 0.70 0.95 4.33
CA LEU A 31 -0.05 -0.27 4.00
C LEU A 31 -0.86 -0.77 5.21
N MET A 32 -0.24 -0.81 6.39
CA MET A 32 -0.90 -1.20 7.63
C MET A 32 -2.06 -0.26 8.01
N TYR A 33 -1.87 1.05 7.86
CA TYR A 33 -2.89 2.06 8.13
C TYR A 33 -4.07 1.98 7.14
N LEU A 34 -3.82 1.49 5.94
CA LEU A 34 -4.87 1.23 4.96
C LEU A 34 -5.70 -0.04 5.26
N GLY A 35 -5.20 -0.94 6.11
CA GLY A 35 -5.89 -2.17 6.51
C GLY A 35 -7.14 -1.96 7.38
N ARG A 36 -7.80 -3.07 7.74
CA ARG A 36 -8.93 -3.11 8.68
C ARG A 36 -8.50 -2.73 10.08
N GLU A 37 -7.41 -3.33 10.55
CA GLU A 37 -6.95 -3.22 11.92
C GLU A 37 -5.47 -3.62 12.07
N ILE A 38 -4.89 -3.18 13.19
CA ILE A 38 -3.57 -3.61 13.65
C ILE A 38 -3.73 -4.17 15.06
N GLU A 39 -3.42 -5.45 15.25
CA GLU A 39 -3.28 -6.07 16.56
C GLU A 39 -1.91 -5.73 17.15
N PHE A 40 -1.88 -5.14 18.34
CA PHE A 40 -0.65 -4.79 19.05
C PHE A 40 -0.81 -5.05 20.54
N ARG A 41 0.09 -5.86 21.11
CA ARG A 41 0.08 -6.26 22.54
C ARG A 41 -1.28 -6.85 22.98
N GLY A 42 -1.83 -7.75 22.17
CA GLY A 42 -3.10 -8.44 22.45
C GLY A 42 -4.36 -7.56 22.34
N LYS A 43 -4.25 -6.32 21.84
CA LYS A 43 -5.39 -5.44 21.57
C LYS A 43 -5.46 -5.13 20.08
N SER A 44 -6.66 -5.17 19.52
CA SER A 44 -6.89 -4.73 18.14
C SER A 44 -7.24 -3.25 18.07
N TYR A 45 -6.66 -2.56 17.09
CA TYR A 45 -6.92 -1.14 16.82
C TYR A 45 -7.44 -0.98 15.40
N PRO A 46 -8.68 -0.50 15.20
CA PRO A 46 -9.24 -0.29 13.87
C PRO A 46 -8.49 0.82 13.13
N MET A 47 -8.27 0.60 11.83
CA MET A 47 -7.65 1.54 10.91
C MET A 47 -8.68 2.00 9.86
N THR A 48 -8.26 2.33 8.64
CA THR A 48 -9.15 2.92 7.62
C THR A 48 -10.08 1.92 6.93
N ALA A 49 -9.75 0.63 6.97
CA ALA A 49 -10.43 -0.46 6.27
C ALA A 49 -10.59 -0.25 4.75
N ILE A 50 -9.74 0.58 4.13
CA ILE A 50 -9.68 0.76 2.67
C ILE A 50 -9.25 -0.55 2.00
N LEU A 51 -8.34 -1.28 2.64
CA LEU A 51 -7.90 -2.60 2.24
C LEU A 51 -8.46 -3.64 3.23
N PRO A 52 -9.05 -4.75 2.75
CA PRO A 52 -9.53 -5.86 3.57
C PRO A 52 -8.36 -6.73 4.07
N VAL A 53 -7.42 -6.12 4.81
CA VAL A 53 -6.21 -6.75 5.36
C VAL A 53 -6.11 -6.45 6.85
N SER A 54 -5.84 -7.47 7.66
CA SER A 54 -5.58 -7.31 9.09
C SER A 54 -4.12 -7.62 9.41
N PHE A 55 -3.50 -6.80 10.26
CA PHE A 55 -2.09 -6.90 10.59
C PHE A 55 -1.89 -7.18 12.08
N ARG A 56 -0.80 -7.86 12.44
CA ARG A 56 -0.32 -7.99 13.82
C ARG A 56 1.10 -7.49 13.92
N MET A 57 1.39 -6.73 14.96
CA MET A 57 2.75 -6.35 15.35
C MET A 57 3.36 -7.45 16.22
N GLU A 58 4.46 -8.04 15.73
CA GLU A 58 5.23 -9.06 16.45
C GLU A 58 6.29 -8.41 17.37
N ASN A 59 6.82 -9.20 18.32
CA ASN A 59 7.87 -8.74 19.24
C ASN A 59 9.28 -8.83 18.65
N SER A 60 9.44 -9.48 17.50
CA SER A 60 10.70 -9.65 16.78
C SER A 60 10.55 -9.26 15.31
N PRO A 61 11.65 -8.91 14.61
CA PRO A 61 11.61 -8.58 13.20
C PRO A 61 11.00 -9.73 12.37
N VAL A 62 10.00 -9.41 11.54
CA VAL A 62 9.39 -10.37 10.62
C VAL A 62 10.17 -10.42 9.32
N ALA A 63 10.55 -9.27 8.79
CA ALA A 63 11.36 -9.16 7.58
C ALA A 63 12.38 -8.03 7.71
N HIS A 64 13.59 -8.28 7.19
CA HIS A 64 14.69 -7.33 7.21
C HIS A 64 15.63 -7.61 6.03
N GLY A 65 15.84 -6.62 5.17
CA GLY A 65 16.88 -6.61 4.16
C GLY A 65 16.44 -5.97 2.86
N TYR A 66 17.28 -6.09 1.84
CA TYR A 66 16.94 -5.63 0.49
C TYR A 66 15.84 -6.48 -0.14
N THR A 67 14.92 -5.81 -0.82
CA THR A 67 13.89 -6.44 -1.64
C THR A 67 14.13 -6.15 -3.12
N MET A 68 13.63 -7.07 -3.95
CA MET A 68 13.55 -6.88 -5.39
C MET A 68 12.22 -7.44 -5.84
N VAL A 69 11.45 -6.63 -6.57
CA VAL A 69 10.13 -7.02 -7.06
C VAL A 69 10.01 -6.80 -8.55
N GLU A 70 9.17 -7.60 -9.19
CA GLU A 70 8.79 -7.44 -10.59
C GLU A 70 7.31 -7.07 -10.70
N VAL A 71 7.00 -6.06 -11.50
CA VAL A 71 5.63 -5.63 -11.76
C VAL A 71 4.96 -6.57 -12.75
N GLN A 72 4.12 -7.49 -12.28
CA GLN A 72 3.49 -8.50 -13.13
C GLN A 72 2.08 -8.14 -13.63
N LYS A 73 1.47 -7.10 -13.06
CA LYS A 73 0.12 -6.66 -13.44
C LYS A 73 0.04 -5.15 -13.52
N GLU A 74 -0.91 -4.67 -14.32
CA GLU A 74 -1.21 -3.24 -14.43
C GLU A 74 -1.53 -2.62 -13.08
N ASN A 75 -0.97 -1.44 -12.83
CA ASN A 75 -1.17 -0.65 -11.62
C ASN A 75 -1.02 0.85 -11.95
N PRO A 76 -1.42 1.76 -11.05
CA PRO A 76 -1.43 3.19 -11.34
C PRO A 76 -0.04 3.86 -11.46
N TYR A 77 1.04 3.22 -11.00
CA TYR A 77 2.32 3.89 -10.75
C TYR A 77 3.44 3.39 -11.66
N PHE A 78 3.57 2.09 -11.84
CA PHE A 78 4.69 1.46 -12.53
C PHE A 78 4.27 0.70 -13.78
N GLN A 79 5.15 0.68 -14.77
CA GLN A 79 4.97 -0.14 -15.97
C GLN A 79 5.10 -1.63 -15.64
N MET A 80 4.30 -2.44 -16.31
CA MET A 80 4.41 -3.90 -16.23
C MET A 80 5.77 -4.36 -16.79
N GLY A 81 6.40 -5.33 -16.15
CA GLY A 81 7.75 -5.81 -16.43
C GLY A 81 8.87 -5.00 -15.77
N ALA A 82 8.56 -3.88 -15.10
CA ALA A 82 9.58 -3.12 -14.37
C ALA A 82 10.14 -3.94 -13.19
N SER A 83 11.45 -3.82 -12.97
CA SER A 83 12.14 -4.39 -11.82
C SER A 83 12.46 -3.30 -10.81
N LEU A 84 11.86 -3.39 -9.63
CA LEU A 84 11.97 -2.38 -8.59
C LEU A 84 12.84 -2.90 -7.45
N LYS A 85 13.69 -2.04 -6.91
CA LYS A 85 14.57 -2.35 -5.78
C LYS A 85 14.16 -1.56 -4.57
N GLY A 86 14.28 -2.19 -3.41
CA GLY A 86 13.91 -1.55 -2.16
C GLY A 86 14.47 -2.29 -0.97
N HIS A 87 13.81 -2.09 0.16
CA HIS A 87 14.09 -2.83 1.38
C HIS A 87 12.80 -3.08 2.16
N GLU A 88 12.87 -4.04 3.06
CA GLU A 88 11.85 -4.31 4.05
C GLU A 88 12.50 -4.26 5.43
N PHE A 89 11.84 -3.58 6.36
CA PHE A 89 12.20 -3.60 7.78
C PHE A 89 10.90 -3.46 8.58
N HIS A 90 10.27 -4.59 8.88
CA HIS A 90 9.01 -4.58 9.60
C HIS A 90 8.88 -5.72 10.60
N TYR A 91 8.16 -5.42 11.67
CA TYR A 91 7.76 -6.33 12.74
C TYR A 91 6.32 -6.79 12.52
N SER A 92 5.62 -6.21 11.55
CA SER A 92 4.24 -6.56 11.25
C SER A 92 4.15 -7.81 10.41
N ARG A 93 3.10 -8.60 10.64
CA ARG A 93 2.70 -9.75 9.83
C ARG A 93 1.26 -9.58 9.37
N VAL A 94 0.95 -10.03 8.16
CA VAL A 94 -0.45 -10.15 7.72
C VAL A 94 -1.10 -11.34 8.41
N MET A 95 -2.21 -11.11 9.09
CA MET A 95 -2.98 -12.16 9.74
C MET A 95 -3.98 -12.80 8.78
N ASP A 96 -4.68 -11.97 8.03
CA ASP A 96 -5.73 -12.35 7.10
C ASP A 96 -5.88 -11.27 6.03
N TYR A 97 -6.23 -11.70 4.82
CA TYR A 97 -6.56 -10.82 3.71
C TYR A 97 -7.50 -11.52 2.72
N ASP A 98 -8.34 -10.74 2.05
CA ASP A 98 -9.22 -11.25 1.00
C ASP A 98 -8.40 -11.69 -0.24
N ARG A 99 -8.56 -12.95 -0.68
CA ARG A 99 -7.82 -13.50 -1.83
C ARG A 99 -8.22 -12.89 -3.17
N SER A 100 -9.30 -12.13 -3.24
CA SER A 100 -9.67 -11.35 -4.42
C SER A 100 -8.79 -10.11 -4.62
N LEU A 101 -7.93 -9.77 -3.64
CA LEU A 101 -7.01 -8.65 -3.76
C LEU A 101 -6.08 -8.79 -4.96
N LYS A 102 -5.98 -7.71 -5.73
CA LYS A 102 -5.05 -7.61 -6.85
C LYS A 102 -3.65 -7.31 -6.33
N MET A 103 -2.86 -8.36 -6.09
CA MET A 103 -1.40 -8.23 -5.89
C MET A 103 -0.70 -8.10 -7.24
N VAL A 104 0.14 -7.08 -7.39
CA VAL A 104 0.76 -6.70 -8.68
C VAL A 104 2.27 -6.92 -8.72
N PHE A 105 2.91 -7.13 -7.57
CA PHE A 105 4.35 -7.38 -7.50
C PHE A 105 4.63 -8.86 -7.20
N ALA A 106 5.50 -9.47 -7.99
CA ALA A 106 6.13 -10.73 -7.64
C ALA A 106 7.44 -10.46 -6.87
N MET A 107 7.63 -11.18 -5.77
CA MET A 107 8.84 -11.07 -4.97
C MET A 107 9.96 -11.90 -5.62
N ASN A 108 11.01 -11.23 -6.09
CA ASN A 108 12.26 -11.87 -6.52
C ASN A 108 13.27 -11.96 -5.37
N ARG A 109 13.15 -11.07 -4.37
CA ARG A 109 13.89 -11.09 -3.11
C ARG A 109 13.08 -10.39 -2.03
N GLY A 110 13.05 -10.95 -0.81
CA GLY A 110 12.32 -10.42 0.33
C GLY A 110 11.11 -11.27 0.70
N LYS A 111 10.31 -10.83 1.66
CA LYS A 111 9.09 -11.51 2.13
C LYS A 111 7.81 -10.92 1.53
N GLY A 112 7.69 -9.60 1.43
CA GLY A 112 6.45 -8.99 0.97
C GLY A 112 5.25 -9.38 1.85
N ILE A 113 4.06 -9.49 1.26
CA ILE A 113 2.81 -9.74 2.00
C ILE A 113 2.67 -11.21 2.39
N ASP A 114 3.00 -12.14 1.49
CA ASP A 114 2.74 -13.58 1.68
C ASP A 114 3.96 -14.48 1.40
N GLY A 115 5.15 -13.89 1.22
CA GLY A 115 6.37 -14.61 0.86
C GLY A 115 6.61 -14.74 -0.64
N LYS A 116 5.63 -14.42 -1.49
CA LYS A 116 5.70 -14.57 -2.96
C LYS A 116 5.25 -13.33 -3.71
N SER A 117 4.39 -12.52 -3.09
CA SER A 117 3.78 -11.35 -3.71
C SER A 117 3.71 -10.17 -2.75
N ASP A 118 3.67 -8.97 -3.33
CA ASP A 118 3.52 -7.69 -2.64
C ASP A 118 2.70 -6.73 -3.54
N GLY A 119 2.51 -5.49 -3.09
CA GLY A 119 1.83 -4.47 -3.88
C GLY A 119 0.35 -4.78 -4.10
N ILE A 120 -0.49 -4.47 -3.13
CA ILE A 120 -1.95 -4.53 -3.27
C ILE A 120 -2.43 -3.29 -4.03
N VAL A 121 -3.24 -3.51 -5.07
CA VAL A 121 -3.95 -2.46 -5.78
C VAL A 121 -5.44 -2.47 -5.44
N TYR A 122 -5.96 -1.30 -5.07
CA TYR A 122 -7.39 -1.04 -4.92
C TYR A 122 -7.70 0.34 -5.50
N ARG A 123 -8.50 0.42 -6.58
CA ARG A 123 -8.72 1.67 -7.33
C ARG A 123 -7.37 2.30 -7.74
N ASN A 124 -7.12 3.54 -7.29
CA ASN A 124 -5.87 4.28 -7.52
C ASN A 124 -4.88 4.15 -6.36
N VAL A 125 -5.09 3.20 -5.44
CA VAL A 125 -4.18 2.88 -4.35
C VAL A 125 -3.20 1.81 -4.79
N LEU A 126 -1.92 1.99 -4.44
CA LEU A 126 -0.92 0.93 -4.42
C LEU A 126 -0.30 0.90 -3.02
N ALA A 127 -0.40 -0.25 -2.34
CA ALA A 127 0.10 -0.43 -1.00
C ALA A 127 1.03 -1.63 -0.89
N THR A 128 2.22 -1.46 -0.34
CA THR A 128 3.31 -2.44 -0.43
C THR A 128 4.14 -2.49 0.85
N TYR A 129 4.73 -3.64 1.18
CA TYR A 129 5.73 -3.72 2.27
C TYR A 129 7.10 -3.23 1.82
N THR A 130 7.43 -3.43 0.54
CA THR A 130 8.65 -2.90 -0.06
C THR A 130 8.73 -1.38 0.08
N HIS A 131 9.71 -0.90 0.83
CA HIS A 131 10.15 0.48 0.80
C HIS A 131 11.02 0.70 -0.44
N LEU A 132 10.47 1.39 -1.42
CA LEU A 132 11.16 1.59 -2.68
C LEU A 132 12.42 2.43 -2.50
N HIS A 133 13.51 2.03 -3.14
CA HIS A 133 14.69 2.86 -3.24
C HIS A 133 14.50 3.87 -4.39
N ALA A 134 14.01 5.08 -4.08
CA ALA A 134 13.63 6.08 -5.08
C ALA A 134 14.73 6.40 -6.11
N LEU A 135 15.99 6.52 -5.69
CA LEU A 135 17.12 6.77 -6.62
C LEU A 135 17.43 5.58 -7.54
N GLY A 136 16.96 4.38 -7.19
CA GLY A 136 17.11 3.14 -7.95
C GLY A 136 15.90 2.80 -8.80
N SER A 137 14.81 3.57 -8.65
CA SER A 137 13.55 3.44 -9.37
C SER A 137 12.97 4.84 -9.64
N PRO A 138 13.66 5.69 -10.43
CA PRO A 138 13.22 7.05 -10.72
C PRO A 138 11.83 7.11 -11.36
N GLU A 139 11.40 6.06 -12.05
CA GLU A 139 10.06 5.90 -12.62
C GLU A 139 8.92 6.08 -11.59
N TRP A 140 9.21 5.92 -10.29
CA TRP A 140 8.27 6.19 -9.21
C TRP A 140 7.73 7.62 -9.23
N VAL A 141 8.59 8.63 -9.41
CA VAL A 141 8.14 10.04 -9.38
C VAL A 141 7.24 10.32 -10.58
N GLU A 142 7.57 9.79 -11.75
CA GLU A 142 6.73 9.93 -12.93
C GLU A 142 5.39 9.25 -12.74
N GLY A 143 5.36 8.06 -12.14
CA GLY A 143 4.13 7.35 -11.77
C GLY A 143 3.24 8.18 -10.86
N MET A 144 3.82 8.74 -9.80
CA MET A 144 3.12 9.61 -8.86
C MET A 144 2.54 10.85 -9.55
N LEU A 145 3.32 11.52 -10.39
CA LEU A 145 2.87 12.71 -11.13
C LEU A 145 1.76 12.38 -12.13
N ARG A 146 1.89 11.27 -12.88
CA ARG A 146 0.84 10.79 -13.79
C ARG A 146 -0.46 10.49 -13.05
N ALA A 147 -0.39 9.80 -11.91
CA ALA A 147 -1.55 9.47 -11.10
C ALA A 147 -2.25 10.74 -10.57
N ALA A 148 -1.47 11.74 -10.13
CA ALA A 148 -1.98 13.03 -9.68
C ALA A 148 -2.64 13.84 -10.80
N ASP A 149 -2.03 13.92 -11.99
CA ASP A 149 -2.60 14.62 -13.15
C ASP A 149 -3.91 13.96 -13.62
N ASN A 150 -3.94 12.63 -13.69
CA ASN A 150 -5.16 11.87 -14.03
C ASN A 150 -6.31 12.18 -13.06
N HIS A 151 -6.03 12.24 -11.76
CA HIS A 151 -7.01 12.61 -10.74
C HIS A 151 -7.50 14.06 -10.90
N ALA A 152 -6.60 15.01 -11.16
CA ALA A 152 -6.98 16.41 -11.37
C ALA A 152 -7.89 16.58 -12.60
N ARG A 153 -7.60 15.87 -13.69
CA ARG A 153 -8.41 15.88 -14.91
C ARG A 153 -9.79 15.26 -14.70
N SER A 154 -9.88 14.13 -13.99
CA SER A 154 -11.17 13.48 -13.72
C SER A 154 -12.09 14.37 -12.88
N ARG A 155 -11.54 15.04 -11.86
CA ARG A 155 -12.30 16.00 -11.03
C ARG A 155 -12.81 17.20 -11.82
N ARG A 156 -12.01 17.76 -12.74
CA ARG A 156 -12.44 18.89 -13.59
C ARG A 156 -13.60 18.50 -14.50
N ARG A 157 -13.56 17.30 -15.09
CA ARG A 157 -14.64 16.79 -15.94
C ARG A 157 -15.96 16.61 -15.18
N LEU A 158 -15.89 16.12 -13.94
CA LEU A 158 -17.06 15.97 -13.07
C LEU A 158 -17.65 17.30 -12.59
N SER A 159 -16.85 18.36 -12.51
CA SER A 159 -17.35 19.70 -12.17
C SER A 159 -17.93 20.47 -13.36
N SER A 160 -17.67 20.03 -14.59
CA SER A 160 -18.16 20.65 -15.82
C SER A 160 -19.37 19.95 -16.44
N ALA A 161 -19.81 18.84 -15.84
CA ALA A 161 -20.97 18.03 -16.24
C ALA A 161 -22.10 18.24 -15.23
#